data_AF-A0A526YG80-F1
#
_entry.id   AF-A0A526YG80-F1
#
_cell.length_a   1.000
_cell.length_b   1.000
_cell.length_c   1.000
_cell.angle_alpha   90.00
_cell.angle_beta   90.00
_cell.angle_gamma   90.00
#
_symmetry.space_group_name_H-M   'P 1'
#
loop_
_entity.id
_entity.type
_entity.pdbx_description
1 polymer ?
#
loop_
_entity_poly.entity_id
_entity_poly.type
_entity_poly.pdbx_seq_one_letter_code
_entity_poly.pdbx_strand_id
1 'polypeptide(L)'
;ELARSVGLSAPSVAERIKRLQESGVIEAYTVRINPAALGMKLSAWLRIRPVPGQLAAVAEIIRDLPEIAQCDRVTGEDCFIALAHVGSVAELERVIDRIIPFAMTNTA
;
A
#
# COMPACT_ATOMS: atom_id res chain seq x y z
N GLU A 1 -6.69 -16.09 26.05
CA GLU A 1 -5.81 -14.98 26.48
C GLU A 1 -6.49 -13.62 26.42
N LEU A 2 -7.05 -13.20 25.27
CA LEU A 2 -7.73 -11.89 25.13
C LEU A 2 -8.86 -11.65 26.15
N ALA A 3 -9.70 -12.65 26.42
CA ALA A 3 -10.75 -12.59 27.44
C ALA A 3 -10.21 -12.23 28.83
N ARG A 4 -9.05 -12.80 29.19
CA ARG A 4 -8.36 -12.53 30.46
C ARG A 4 -7.79 -11.12 30.50
N SER A 5 -7.23 -10.62 29.38
CA SER A 5 -6.63 -9.28 29.33
C SER A 5 -7.66 -8.15 29.39
N VAL A 6 -8.92 -8.40 29.00
CA VAL A 6 -9.98 -7.37 28.98
C VAL A 6 -11.08 -7.60 30.03
N GLY A 7 -10.92 -8.57 30.93
CA GLY A 7 -11.86 -8.83 32.03
C GLY A 7 -13.26 -9.30 31.58
N LEU A 8 -13.36 -10.04 30.48
CA LEU A 8 -14.62 -10.54 29.93
C LEU A 8 -14.60 -12.07 29.81
N SER A 9 -15.80 -12.66 29.67
CA SER A 9 -15.92 -14.08 29.31
C SER A 9 -15.45 -14.34 27.87
N ALA A 10 -14.97 -15.56 27.57
CA ALA A 10 -14.55 -15.93 26.23
C ALA A 10 -15.68 -15.78 25.18
N PRO A 11 -16.94 -16.21 25.44
CA PRO A 11 -18.06 -15.95 24.54
C PRO A 11 -18.33 -14.45 24.31
N SER A 12 -18.25 -13.62 25.35
CA SER A 12 -18.47 -12.16 25.22
C SER A 12 -17.41 -11.49 24.33
N VAL A 13 -16.15 -11.94 24.39
CA VAL A 13 -15.08 -11.43 23.52
C VAL A 13 -15.25 -11.90 22.09
N ALA A 14 -15.57 -13.17 21.87
CA ALA A 14 -15.80 -13.71 20.54
C ALA A 14 -16.93 -12.96 19.80
N GLU A 15 -18.04 -12.71 20.48
CA GLU A 15 -19.17 -11.97 19.91
C GLU A 15 -18.80 -10.52 19.56
N ARG A 16 -18.01 -9.85 20.40
CA ARG A 16 -17.53 -8.49 20.10
C ARG A 16 -16.59 -8.46 18.89
N ILE A 17 -15.65 -9.41 18.79
CA ILE A 17 -14.78 -9.52 17.62
C ILE A 17 -15.62 -9.73 16.36
N LYS A 18 -16.58 -10.66 16.40
CA LYS A 18 -17.50 -10.92 15.29
C LYS A 18 -18.24 -9.64 14.87
N ARG A 19 -18.81 -8.90 15.83
CA ARG A 19 -19.48 -7.62 15.53
C ARG A 19 -18.54 -6.57 14.93
N LEU A 20 -17.30 -6.50 15.37
CA LEU A 20 -16.30 -5.58 14.81
C LEU A 20 -15.91 -5.97 13.37
N GLN A 21 -15.87 -7.26 13.06
CA GLN A 21 -15.67 -7.75 11.70
C GLN A 21 -16.88 -7.45 10.82
N GLU A 22 -18.09 -7.76 11.29
CA GLU A 22 -19.34 -7.51 10.56
C GLU A 22 -19.59 -6.02 10.31
N SER A 23 -19.16 -5.14 11.24
CA SER A 23 -19.25 -3.69 11.07
C SER A 23 -18.09 -3.08 10.29
N GLY A 24 -17.11 -3.88 9.83
CA GLY A 24 -15.94 -3.41 9.09
C GLY A 24 -14.91 -2.64 9.91
N VAL A 25 -15.00 -2.64 11.24
CA VAL A 25 -13.97 -2.02 12.11
C VAL A 25 -12.70 -2.88 12.12
N ILE A 26 -12.86 -4.21 12.06
CA ILE A 26 -11.78 -5.13 11.75
C ILE A 26 -11.93 -5.52 10.28
N GLU A 27 -11.11 -4.91 9.43
CA GLU A 27 -11.17 -5.15 7.98
C GLU A 27 -10.58 -6.51 7.59
N ALA A 28 -9.47 -6.93 8.23
CA ALA A 28 -8.82 -8.21 7.95
C ALA A 28 -7.89 -8.66 9.09
N TYR A 29 -7.59 -9.96 9.11
CA TYR A 29 -6.41 -10.50 9.80
C TYR A 29 -5.32 -10.77 8.76
N THR A 30 -4.14 -10.19 8.97
CA THR A 30 -3.03 -10.27 8.01
C THR A 30 -1.70 -10.51 8.72
N VAL A 31 -0.66 -10.77 7.92
CA VAL A 31 0.72 -10.91 8.37
C VAL A 31 1.55 -9.74 7.88
N ARG A 32 2.48 -9.27 8.72
CA ARG A 32 3.47 -8.27 8.31
C ARG A 32 4.72 -8.97 7.81
N ILE A 33 4.98 -8.84 6.50
CA ILE A 33 6.13 -9.46 5.84
C ILE A 33 7.29 -8.46 5.83
N ASN A 34 8.52 -8.94 5.97
CA ASN A 34 9.73 -8.16 5.73
C ASN A 34 10.12 -8.27 4.24
N PRO A 35 10.00 -7.19 3.43
CA PRO A 35 10.32 -7.25 2.00
C PRO A 35 11.78 -7.65 1.72
N ALA A 36 12.72 -7.22 2.56
CA ALA A 36 14.13 -7.53 2.40
C ALA A 36 14.42 -9.03 2.54
N ALA A 37 13.63 -9.76 3.35
CA ALA A 37 13.75 -11.21 3.48
C ALA A 37 13.28 -11.97 2.22
N LEU A 38 12.53 -11.31 1.34
CA LEU A 38 12.06 -11.84 0.05
C LEU A 38 12.92 -11.37 -1.14
N GLY A 39 14.06 -10.73 -0.88
CA GLY A 39 14.96 -10.22 -1.92
C GLY A 39 14.65 -8.80 -2.39
N MET A 40 13.57 -8.17 -1.91
CA MET A 40 13.25 -6.76 -2.16
C MET A 40 14.01 -5.87 -1.18
N LYS A 41 15.30 -5.66 -1.46
CA LYS A 41 16.23 -4.97 -0.57
C LYS A 41 16.12 -3.45 -0.61
N LEU A 42 15.41 -2.91 -1.61
CA LEU A 42 15.22 -1.48 -1.79
C LEU A 42 13.74 -1.13 -1.64
N SER A 43 13.48 -0.09 -0.86
CA SER A 43 12.15 0.51 -0.70
C SER A 43 12.22 1.97 -1.07
N ALA A 44 11.26 2.46 -1.82
CA ALA A 44 11.23 3.84 -2.29
C ALA A 44 9.83 4.42 -2.22
N TRP A 45 9.73 5.66 -1.75
CA TRP A 45 8.50 6.45 -1.87
C TRP A 45 8.54 7.23 -3.18
N LEU A 46 7.55 6.97 -4.02
CA LEU A 46 7.34 7.63 -5.30
C LEU A 46 6.24 8.68 -5.13
N ARG A 47 6.58 9.94 -5.39
CA ARG A 47 5.59 11.01 -5.57
C ARG A 47 5.28 11.13 -7.05
N ILE A 48 4.02 10.98 -7.41
CA ILE A 48 3.59 10.86 -8.80
C ILE A 48 2.58 11.96 -9.12
N ARG A 49 2.90 12.77 -10.12
CA ARG A 49 2.07 13.86 -10.64
C ARG A 49 1.66 13.55 -12.08
N PRO A 50 0.45 13.03 -12.31
CA PRO A 50 -0.09 12.81 -13.64
C PRO A 50 -0.07 14.08 -14.48
N VAL A 51 0.20 13.94 -15.78
CA VAL A 51 -0.03 15.03 -16.73
C VAL A 51 -1.54 15.28 -16.89
N PRO A 52 -1.98 16.48 -17.31
CA PRO A 52 -3.41 16.79 -17.46
C PRO A 52 -4.15 15.75 -18.31
N GLY A 53 -5.26 15.23 -17.78
CA GLY A 53 -6.08 14.22 -18.44
C GLY A 53 -5.63 12.75 -18.27
N GLN A 54 -4.46 12.48 -17.67
CA GLN A 54 -3.91 11.12 -17.53
C GLN A 54 -4.12 10.49 -16.15
N LEU A 55 -4.85 11.15 -15.24
CA LEU A 55 -5.02 10.66 -13.86
C LEU A 55 -5.56 9.23 -13.78
N ALA A 56 -6.55 8.89 -14.60
CA ALA A 56 -7.12 7.54 -14.63
C ALA A 56 -6.13 6.51 -15.19
N ALA A 57 -5.42 6.84 -16.27
CA ALA A 57 -4.41 5.97 -16.85
C ALA A 57 -3.27 5.66 -15.87
N VAL A 58 -2.78 6.68 -15.16
CA VAL A 58 -1.76 6.52 -14.12
C VAL A 58 -2.26 5.64 -12.97
N ALA A 59 -3.50 5.82 -12.53
CA ALA A 59 -4.08 5.00 -11.46
C ALA A 59 -4.15 3.51 -11.85
N GLU A 60 -4.53 3.19 -13.09
CA GLU A 60 -4.55 1.80 -13.58
C GLU A 60 -3.13 1.24 -13.71
N ILE A 61 -2.17 2.01 -14.23
CA ILE A 61 -0.77 1.58 -14.32
C ILE A 61 -0.21 1.24 -12.93
N ILE A 62 -0.46 2.10 -11.92
CA ILE A 62 0.00 1.86 -10.56
C ILE A 62 -0.63 0.60 -9.97
N ARG A 63 -1.93 0.36 -10.23
CA ARG A 63 -2.63 -0.85 -9.76
C ARG A 63 -2.04 -2.13 -10.35
N ASP A 64 -1.53 -2.07 -11.59
CA ASP A 64 -0.95 -3.20 -12.31
C ASP A 64 0.57 -3.39 -12.04
N LEU A 65 1.16 -2.62 -11.14
CA LEU A 65 2.56 -2.72 -10.75
C LEU A 65 2.70 -3.52 -9.45
N PRO A 66 3.12 -4.80 -9.49
CA PRO A 66 3.24 -5.63 -8.28
C PRO A 66 4.31 -5.12 -7.30
N GLU A 67 5.26 -4.32 -7.77
CA GLU A 67 6.26 -3.67 -6.93
C GLU A 67 5.65 -2.58 -6.03
N ILE A 68 4.47 -2.05 -6.35
CA ILE A 68 3.77 -1.04 -5.55
C ILE A 68 2.95 -1.73 -4.46
N ALA A 69 3.45 -1.66 -3.23
CA ALA A 69 2.81 -2.27 -2.07
C ALA A 69 1.70 -1.41 -1.45
N GLN A 70 1.79 -0.09 -1.65
CA GLN A 70 0.80 0.88 -1.16
C GLN A 70 0.76 2.07 -2.12
N CYS A 71 -0.43 2.62 -2.35
CA CYS A 71 -0.59 3.87 -3.07
C CYS A 71 -1.78 4.64 -2.53
N ASP A 72 -1.52 5.88 -2.11
CA ASP A 72 -2.55 6.79 -1.63
C ASP A 72 -2.72 7.94 -2.62
N ARG A 73 -3.98 8.25 -2.94
CA ARG A 73 -4.31 9.48 -3.65
C ARG A 73 -4.37 10.61 -2.64
N VAL A 74 -3.57 11.65 -2.87
CA VAL A 74 -3.46 12.77 -1.93
C VAL A 74 -3.92 14.07 -2.58
N THR A 75 -4.27 15.04 -1.74
CA THR A 75 -4.47 16.42 -2.18
C THR A 75 -3.12 17.13 -2.28
N GLY A 76 -3.00 18.08 -3.22
CA GLY A 76 -1.76 18.79 -3.48
C GLY A 76 -1.32 18.65 -4.93
N GLU A 77 -0.06 19.02 -5.20
CA GLU A 77 0.48 18.97 -6.56
C GLU A 77 0.84 17.55 -7.01
N ASP A 78 1.28 16.70 -6.08
CA ASP A 78 1.51 15.28 -6.35
C ASP A 78 0.19 14.55 -6.08
N CYS A 79 -0.37 13.88 -7.09
CA CYS A 79 -1.69 13.26 -6.95
C CYS A 79 -1.64 11.89 -6.27
N PHE A 80 -0.50 11.21 -6.34
CA PHE A 80 -0.30 9.90 -5.72
C PHE A 80 1.02 9.86 -4.96
N ILE A 81 1.00 9.17 -3.82
CA ILE A 81 2.18 8.77 -3.06
C ILE A 81 2.16 7.25 -2.97
N ALA A 82 3.19 6.60 -3.53
CA ALA A 82 3.26 5.16 -3.63
C ALA A 82 4.54 4.60 -2.99
N LEU A 83 4.41 3.48 -2.27
CA LEU A 83 5.53 2.73 -1.71
C LEU A 83 5.87 1.57 -2.65
N ALA A 84 7.07 1.60 -3.21
CA ALA A 84 7.61 0.52 -4.02
C ALA A 84 8.59 -0.34 -3.23
N HIS A 85 8.53 -1.66 -3.41
CA HIS A 85 9.54 -2.61 -2.95
C HIS A 85 10.15 -3.34 -4.16
N VAL A 86 11.47 -3.24 -4.30
CA VAL A 86 12.23 -3.78 -5.44
C VAL A 86 13.55 -4.40 -4.98
N GLY A 87 14.11 -5.30 -5.78
CA GLY A 87 15.37 -5.97 -5.50
C GLY A 87 16.61 -5.15 -5.84
N SER A 88 16.49 -4.17 -6.74
CA SER A 88 17.61 -3.34 -7.19
C SER A 88 17.18 -1.96 -7.70
N VAL A 89 18.14 -1.04 -7.85
CA VAL A 89 17.90 0.27 -8.46
C VAL A 89 17.39 0.13 -9.91
N ALA A 90 17.94 -0.82 -10.68
CA ALA A 90 17.50 -1.07 -12.05
C ALA A 90 16.03 -1.55 -12.14
N GLU A 91 15.54 -2.26 -11.12
CA GLU A 91 14.11 -2.61 -11.03
C GLU A 91 13.25 -1.39 -10.70
N LEU A 92 13.73 -0.51 -9.81
CA LEU A 92 13.03 0.74 -9.51
C LEU A 92 12.92 1.63 -10.77
N GLU A 93 13.98 1.72 -11.56
CA GLU A 93 13.96 2.45 -12.84
C GLU A 93 12.90 1.87 -13.79
N ARG A 94 12.78 0.54 -13.91
CA ARG A 94 11.72 -0.09 -14.72
C ARG A 94 10.30 0.27 -14.24
N VAL A 95 10.09 0.35 -12.93
CA VAL A 95 8.80 0.79 -12.36
C VAL A 95 8.52 2.24 -12.75
N ILE A 96 9.51 3.10 -12.60
CA ILE A 96 9.42 4.53 -12.93
C ILE A 96 9.16 4.73 -14.43
N ASP A 97 9.84 4.00 -15.31
CA ASP A 97 9.71 4.08 -16.77
C ASP A 97 8.30 3.72 -17.26
N ARG A 98 7.58 2.87 -16.53
CA ARG A 98 6.16 2.59 -16.84
C ARG A 98 5.23 3.76 -16.53
N ILE A 99 5.64 4.67 -15.65
CA ILE A 99 4.82 5.78 -15.14
C ILE A 99 5.16 7.10 -15.86
N ILE A 100 6.44 7.34 -16.15
CA ILE A 100 6.96 8.59 -16.76
C ILE A 100 6.18 9.07 -18.01
N PRO A 101 5.72 8.20 -18.94
CA PRO A 101 4.99 8.66 -20.12
C PRO A 101 3.69 9.41 -19.81
N PHE A 102 3.16 9.24 -18.60
CA PHE A 102 1.85 9.76 -18.18
C PHE A 102 1.94 10.66 -16.94
N ALA A 103 3.10 10.77 -16.31
CA ALA A 103 3.29 11.50 -15.05
C ALA A 103 4.74 11.93 -14.84
N MET A 104 4.93 12.98 -14.05
CA MET A 104 6.21 13.27 -13.44
C MET A 104 6.36 12.45 -12.15
N THR A 105 7.55 11.90 -11.92
CA THR A 105 7.87 11.13 -10.72
C THR A 105 9.03 11.79 -9.98
N ASN A 106 8.98 11.75 -8.64
CA ASN A 106 10.08 12.17 -7.78
C ASN A 106 10.26 11.12 -6.68
N THR A 107 11.51 10.71 -6.45
CA THR A 107 11.87 9.77 -5.38
C THR A 107 12.41 10.59 -4.22
N ALA A 108 11.77 10.51 -3.06
CA ALA A 108 12.18 11.21 -1.84
C ALA A 108 13.15 10.36 -1.00
#